data_AF-A0AAU2ZZH2-F1
#
_entry.id   AF-A0AAU2ZZH2-F1
#
_cell.length_a   1.000
_cell.length_b   1.000
_cell.length_c   1.000
_cell.angle_alpha   90.00
_cell.angle_beta   90.00
_cell.angle_gamma   90.00
#
_symmetry.space_group_name_H-M   'P 1'
#
loop_
_entity.id
_entity.type
_entity.pdbx_description
1 polymer ?
#
loop_
_entity_poly.entity_id
_entity_poly.type
_entity_poly.pdbx_seq_one_letter_code
_entity_poly.pdbx_strand_id
1 'polypeptide(L)'
;MDTRLIPQNHGPSSVADATLRLRWSVPVTDTRGLPPMCVRADTRTVLCRTGALPADSRGRRIRVSARLAGAPSEVTVRIDTMWSGGTTDRNPQNNTPKVLALDTGDVYYF
;
A
#
# COMPACT_ATOMS: atom_id res chain seq x y z
N MET A 1 2.92 10.10 -9.94
CA MET A 1 2.98 9.91 -8.47
C MET A 1 3.89 8.73 -8.16
N ASP A 2 4.86 8.91 -7.24
CA ASP A 2 5.67 7.81 -6.70
C ASP A 2 5.29 7.59 -5.23
N THR A 3 4.91 6.37 -4.86
CA THR A 3 4.56 6.02 -3.48
C THR A 3 5.49 4.90 -3.02
N ARG A 4 6.08 5.06 -1.83
CA ARG A 4 7.00 4.07 -1.24
C ARG A 4 6.44 3.59 0.08
N LEU A 5 6.39 2.27 0.24
CA LEU A 5 5.82 1.61 1.41
C LEU A 5 6.83 0.61 1.97
N ILE A 6 6.88 0.49 3.30
CA ILE A 6 7.60 -0.57 3.99
C ILE A 6 6.57 -1.24 4.91
N PRO A 7 6.04 -2.43 4.54
CA PRO A 7 5.12 -3.15 5.41
C PRO A 7 5.82 -3.51 6.72
N GLN A 8 5.10 -3.48 7.84
CA GLN A 8 5.62 -3.90 9.13
C GLN A 8 4.64 -4.89 9.77
N ASN A 9 5.20 -5.96 10.33
CA ASN A 9 4.47 -6.94 11.13
C ASN A 9 4.86 -6.74 12.58
N HIS A 10 3.94 -6.25 13.41
CA HIS A 10 4.11 -6.11 14.86
C HIS A 10 3.59 -7.32 15.64
N GLY A 11 3.07 -8.33 14.94
CA GLY A 11 2.55 -9.55 15.53
C GLY A 11 3.66 -10.52 15.95
N PRO A 12 3.36 -11.42 16.90
CA PRO A 12 4.32 -12.42 17.39
C PRO A 12 4.54 -13.58 16.41
N SER A 13 3.77 -13.65 15.32
CA SER A 13 3.80 -14.74 14.34
C SER A 13 4.20 -14.23 12.97
N SER A 14 4.94 -15.06 12.24
CA SER A 14 5.28 -14.79 10.84
C SER A 14 4.05 -14.93 9.95
N VAL A 15 3.95 -14.05 8.96
CA VAL A 15 2.89 -14.06 7.94
C VAL A 15 3.52 -14.41 6.60
N ALA A 16 3.01 -15.45 5.95
CA ALA A 16 3.57 -15.92 4.68
C ALA A 16 3.37 -14.89 3.54
N ASP A 17 2.25 -14.19 3.56
CA ASP A 17 1.95 -13.07 2.66
C ASP A 17 0.77 -12.24 3.18
N ALA A 18 0.74 -10.97 2.80
CA ALA A 18 -0.38 -10.07 2.99
C ALA A 18 -0.58 -9.22 1.74
N THR A 19 -1.79 -8.67 1.56
CA THR A 19 -2.08 -7.78 0.44
C THR A 19 -2.30 -6.36 0.94
N LEU A 20 -1.53 -5.40 0.44
CA LEU A 20 -1.81 -3.99 0.62
C LEU A 20 -2.76 -3.51 -0.47
N ARG A 21 -3.82 -2.81 -0.09
CA ARG A 21 -4.73 -2.11 -0.99
C ARG A 21 -4.48 -0.62 -0.93
N LEU A 22 -3.96 -0.06 -2.01
CA LEU A 22 -3.73 1.37 -2.18
C LEU A 22 -4.87 1.95 -3.02
N ARG A 23 -5.58 2.94 -2.51
CA ARG A 23 -6.69 3.62 -3.20
C ARG A 23 -6.43 5.12 -3.29
N TRP A 24 -6.25 5.62 -4.51
CA TRP A 24 -6.10 7.05 -4.79
C TRP A 24 -7.46 7.76 -4.84
N SER A 25 -7.50 9.03 -4.46
CA SER A 25 -8.70 9.89 -4.59
C SER A 25 -9.08 10.13 -6.06
N VAL A 26 -8.12 10.04 -6.98
CA VAL A 26 -8.28 10.22 -8.43
C VAL A 26 -7.98 8.93 -9.19
N PRO A 27 -8.50 8.74 -10.43
CA PRO A 27 -8.22 7.57 -11.25
C PRO A 27 -6.72 7.38 -11.53
N VAL A 28 -6.27 6.12 -11.52
CA VAL A 28 -4.97 5.68 -12.03
C VAL A 28 -5.16 5.34 -13.51
N THR A 29 -4.41 5.99 -14.40
CA THR A 29 -4.59 5.90 -15.86
C THR A 29 -3.58 4.98 -16.54
N ASP A 30 -2.41 4.74 -15.93
CA ASP A 30 -1.39 3.84 -16.44
C ASP A 30 -0.76 3.02 -15.31
N THR A 31 -0.53 1.74 -15.60
CA THR A 31 0.02 0.74 -14.70
C THR A 31 1.28 0.08 -15.24
N ARG A 32 1.81 0.49 -16.40
CA ARG A 32 3.03 -0.08 -17.00
C ARG A 32 4.27 0.04 -16.10
N GLY A 33 4.24 0.95 -15.13
CA GLY A 33 5.29 1.13 -14.12
C GLY A 33 5.04 0.38 -12.80
N LEU A 34 3.97 -0.41 -12.68
CA LEU A 34 3.73 -1.18 -11.46
C LEU A 34 4.76 -2.30 -11.32
N PRO A 35 5.29 -2.55 -10.11
CA PRO A 35 6.20 -3.64 -9.89
C PRO A 35 5.44 -4.99 -9.96
N PRO A 36 6.13 -6.13 -10.23
CA PRO A 36 5.48 -7.42 -10.46
C PRO A 36 4.55 -7.95 -9.34
N MET A 37 4.71 -7.44 -8.11
CA MET A 37 3.88 -7.81 -6.96
C MET A 37 2.56 -7.03 -6.90
N CYS A 38 2.38 -6.04 -7.78
CA CYS A 38 1.25 -5.13 -7.76
C CYS A 38 0.38 -5.30 -9.01
N VAL A 39 -0.93 -5.23 -8.81
CA VAL A 39 -1.94 -5.30 -9.86
C VAL A 39 -2.97 -4.20 -9.65
N ARG A 40 -3.45 -3.59 -10.73
CA ARG A 40 -4.58 -2.66 -10.67
C ARG A 40 -5.88 -3.46 -10.57
N ALA A 41 -6.61 -3.25 -9.48
CA ALA A 41 -7.87 -3.94 -9.22
C ALA A 41 -9.08 -3.18 -9.77
N ASP A 42 -9.04 -1.85 -9.76
CA ASP A 42 -10.10 -1.00 -10.31
C ASP A 42 -9.54 0.34 -10.81
N THR A 43 -10.43 1.29 -11.14
CA THR A 43 -10.05 2.59 -11.70
C THR A 43 -9.15 3.42 -10.79
N ARG A 44 -9.18 3.19 -9.48
CA ARG A 44 -8.47 3.96 -8.44
C ARG A 44 -7.63 3.09 -7.50
N THR A 45 -7.69 1.77 -7.62
CA THR A 45 -7.11 0.84 -6.65
C THR A 45 -5.99 -0.01 -7.25
N VAL A 46 -4.87 -0.08 -6.54
CA VAL A 46 -3.77 -1.03 -6.78
C VAL A 46 -3.64 -1.95 -5.56
N LEU A 47 -3.55 -3.24 -5.80
CA LEU A 47 -3.26 -4.28 -4.81
C LEU A 47 -1.79 -4.68 -4.94
N CYS A 48 -1.07 -4.76 -3.83
CA CYS A 48 0.33 -5.17 -3.80
C CYS A 48 0.57 -6.26 -2.77
N ARG A 49 1.18 -7.37 -3.18
CA ARG A 49 1.63 -8.43 -2.26
C ARG A 49 2.85 -7.95 -1.46
N THR A 50 2.84 -8.19 -0.15
CA THR A 50 3.99 -7.88 0.71
C THR A 50 5.10 -8.93 0.57
N GLY A 51 4.74 -10.16 0.22
CA GLY A 51 5.58 -11.33 0.45
C GLY A 51 5.65 -11.66 1.95
N ALA A 52 6.56 -12.57 2.31
CA ALA A 52 6.74 -13.00 3.68
C ALA A 52 7.09 -11.83 4.61
N LEU A 53 6.42 -11.77 5.74
CA LEU A 53 6.64 -10.82 6.83
C LEU A 53 6.92 -11.61 8.12
N PRO A 54 8.20 -11.77 8.50
CA PRO A 54 8.56 -12.39 9.77
C PRO A 54 7.91 -11.68 10.97
N ALA A 55 7.76 -12.39 12.08
CA ALA A 55 7.30 -11.80 13.35
C ALA A 55 8.17 -10.60 13.75
N ASP A 56 7.54 -9.57 14.31
CA ASP A 56 8.18 -8.33 14.77
C ASP A 56 9.23 -7.75 13.81
N SER A 57 8.87 -7.62 12.53
CA SER A 57 9.83 -7.25 11.49
C SER A 57 9.26 -6.33 10.41
N ARG A 58 10.17 -5.78 9.61
CA ARG A 58 9.84 -5.00 8.42
C ARG A 58 10.00 -5.86 7.16
N GLY A 59 9.04 -5.73 6.26
CA GLY A 59 9.10 -6.32 4.93
C GLY A 59 10.00 -5.55 3.97
N ARG A 60 10.05 -6.05 2.75
CA ARG A 60 10.67 -5.38 1.60
C ARG A 60 10.00 -4.04 1.32
N ARG A 61 10.78 -3.07 0.84
CA ARG A 61 10.24 -1.82 0.30
C ARG A 61 9.46 -2.11 -0.98
N ILE A 62 8.25 -1.56 -1.08
CA ILE A 62 7.39 -1.59 -2.26
C ILE A 62 7.34 -0.18 -2.83
N ARG A 63 7.71 -0.04 -4.11
CA ARG A 63 7.64 1.22 -4.85
C ARG A 63 6.53 1.11 -5.88
N VAL A 64 5.54 2.00 -5.79
CA VAL A 64 4.41 2.06 -6.71
C VAL A 64 4.48 3.37 -7.47
N SER A 65 4.72 3.28 -8.78
CA SER A 65 4.69 4.43 -9.67
C SER A 65 3.37 4.43 -10.45
N ALA A 66 2.44 5.28 -10.03
CA ALA A 66 1.11 5.40 -10.63
C ALA A 66 0.99 6.71 -11.43
N ARG A 67 0.50 6.60 -12.66
CA ARG A 67 0.07 7.76 -13.44
C ARG A 67 -1.39 8.06 -13.08
N LEU A 68 -1.66 9.28 -12.66
CA LEU A 68 -3.00 9.71 -12.26
C LEU A 68 -3.69 10.43 -13.42
N ALA A 69 -5.03 10.46 -13.40
CA ALA A 69 -5.80 11.27 -14.33
C ALA A 69 -5.58 12.76 -14.05
N GLY A 70 -5.27 13.53 -15.10
CA GLY A 70 -4.91 14.94 -14.98
C GLY A 70 -3.54 15.14 -14.32
N ALA A 71 -3.37 16.29 -13.66
CA ALA A 71 -2.17 16.66 -12.91
C ALA A 71 -2.57 17.28 -11.55
N PRO A 72 -3.14 16.50 -10.62
CA PRO A 72 -3.53 17.03 -9.32
C PRO A 72 -2.30 17.43 -8.52
N SER A 73 -2.35 18.60 -7.86
CA SER A 73 -1.32 19.06 -6.93
C SER A 73 -1.36 18.30 -5.58
N GLU A 74 -2.49 17.66 -5.28
CA GLU A 74 -2.74 16.95 -4.04
C GLU A 74 -3.65 15.74 -4.28
N VAL A 75 -3.29 14.60 -3.68
CA VAL A 75 -4.12 13.39 -3.70
C VAL A 75 -4.11 12.71 -2.34
N THR A 76 -5.22 12.07 -2.00
CA THR A 76 -5.25 11.17 -0.85
C THR A 76 -4.97 9.75 -1.32
N VAL A 77 -4.12 9.03 -0.58
CA VAL A 77 -3.95 7.59 -0.73
C VAL A 77 -4.42 6.92 0.55
N ARG A 78 -5.46 6.09 0.44
CA ARG A 78 -5.87 5.18 1.52
C ARG A 78 -5.13 3.87 1.35
N ILE A 79 -4.53 3.39 2.42
CA ILE A 79 -3.80 2.13 2.43
C ILE A 79 -4.55 1.20 3.40
N ASP A 80 -4.95 0.04 2.92
CA ASP A 80 -5.56 -0.99 3.76
C ASP A 80 -4.71 -2.27 3.71
N THR A 81 -4.46 -2.92 4.84
CA THR A 81 -3.86 -4.26 4.86
C THR A 81 -4.96 -5.33 4.85
N MET A 82 -4.95 -6.19 3.83
CA MET A 82 -5.83 -7.34 3.67
C MET A 82 -5.06 -8.62 4.02
N TRP A 83 -5.48 -9.27 5.09
CA TRP A 83 -4.90 -10.51 5.57
C TRP A 83 -5.59 -11.72 4.93
N SER A 84 -4.83 -12.60 4.28
CA SER A 84 -5.32 -13.91 3.83
C SER A 84 -4.87 -14.99 4.82
N GLY A 85 -5.80 -15.80 5.35
CA GLY A 85 -5.45 -17.01 6.12
C GLY A 85 -6.01 -17.12 7.54
N GLY A 86 -7.09 -16.41 7.91
CA GLY A 86 -7.73 -16.56 9.23
C GLY A 86 -6.95 -15.95 10.40
N THR A 87 -5.86 -15.23 10.13
CA THR A 87 -5.17 -14.39 11.10
C THR A 87 -5.97 -13.13 11.36
N THR A 88 -6.62 -13.08 12.52
CA THR A 88 -7.30 -11.87 13.01
C THR A 88 -6.29 -10.97 13.70
N ASP A 89 -6.06 -9.79 13.14
CA ASP A 89 -5.35 -8.73 13.83
C ASP A 89 -6.19 -8.24 15.02
N ARG A 90 -5.58 -8.19 16.21
CA ARG A 90 -6.23 -7.74 17.45
C ARG A 90 -6.38 -6.22 17.52
N ASN A 91 -5.75 -5.47 16.61
CA ASN A 91 -5.92 -4.02 16.51
C ASN A 91 -6.28 -3.58 15.08
N PRO A 92 -7.48 -3.90 14.57
CA PRO A 92 -7.85 -3.62 13.18
C PRO A 92 -7.81 -2.14 12.78
N GLN A 93 -7.76 -1.20 13.74
CA GLN A 93 -7.66 0.23 13.48
C GLN A 93 -6.31 0.65 12.90
N ASN A 94 -5.22 -0.09 13.16
CA ASN A 94 -3.90 0.18 12.58
C ASN A 94 -3.81 -0.21 11.09
N ASN A 95 -4.79 -0.97 10.56
CA ASN A 95 -4.75 -1.50 9.21
C ASN A 95 -5.20 -0.50 8.16
N THR A 96 -5.65 0.69 8.56
CA THR A 96 -6.28 1.67 7.65
C THR A 96 -5.65 3.06 7.70
N PRO A 97 -4.32 3.21 7.52
CA PRO A 97 -3.73 4.53 7.39
C PRO A 97 -4.29 5.28 6.18
N LYS A 98 -4.69 6.53 6.41
CA LYS A 98 -5.09 7.48 5.37
C LYS A 98 -4.05 8.59 5.32
N VAL A 99 -3.35 8.70 4.19
CA VAL A 99 -2.27 9.66 4.02
C VAL A 99 -2.67 10.69 2.97
N LEU A 100 -2.44 11.96 3.29
CA LEU A 100 -2.45 13.03 2.31
C LEU A 100 -1.08 13.04 1.63
N ALA A 101 -1.05 12.80 0.33
CA ALA A 101 0.19 12.73 -0.42
C ALA A 101 0.25 13.93 -1.36
N LEU A 102 1.09 14.90 -1.00
CA LEU A 102 1.36 16.10 -1.79
C LEU A 102 2.38 15.79 -2.89
N ASP A 103 2.36 16.54 -3.99
CA ASP A 103 3.38 16.44 -5.06
C ASP A 103 4.70 17.16 -4.68
N THR A 104 5.08 17.07 -3.41
CA THR A 104 6.30 17.64 -2.82
C THR A 104 7.41 16.60 -2.68
N GLY A 105 7.07 15.31 -2.77
CA GLY A 105 8.01 14.20 -2.56
C GLY A 105 8.22 13.82 -1.09
N ASP A 106 7.34 14.27 -0.19
CA ASP A 106 7.46 14.04 1.25
C ASP A 106 7.35 12.56 1.65
N VAL A 107 8.06 12.19 2.73
CA VAL A 107 8.01 10.85 3.33
C VAL A 107 7.10 10.87 4.55
N TYR A 108 6.07 10.02 4.54
CA TYR A 108 5.13 9.88 5.65
C TYR A 108 5.39 8.57 6.41
N TYR A 109 5.39 8.66 7.74
CA TYR A 109 5.49 7.51 8.66
C TYR A 109 4.15 7.33 9.37
N PHE A 110 3.69 6.08 9.45
CA PHE A 110 2.43 5.69 10.08
C PHE A 110 2.55 4.28 10.66
#